data_AF-A0A392NBG7-F1
#
_entry.id   AF-A0A392NBG7-F1
#
_cell.length_a   1.000
_cell.length_b   1.000
_cell.length_c   1.000
_cell.angle_alpha   90.00
_cell.angle_beta   90.00
_cell.angle_gamma   90.00
#
_symmetry.space_group_name_H-M   'P 1'
#
loop_
_entity.id
_entity.type
_entity.pdbx_description
1 polymer ?
#
loop_
_entity_poly.entity_id
_entity_poly.type
_entity_poly.pdbx_seq_one_letter_code
_entity_poly.pdbx_strand_id
1 'polypeptide(L)'
;MTSLYLLKELGYSDLTQLEEVTHNIGKQEILNILKYSLTSHEPLTNTILKSSSQNKDNLPNQSSSAVRAMPCTSDSNKTDIKVVQSKSQKKIIFTEADGEFVNFIFSFLTMPLGSIVKVLEANSFAGCV
;
A
#
# COMPACT_ATOMS: atom_id res chain seq x y z
N MET A 1 -5.87 25.46 -3.69
CA MET A 1 -6.61 25.01 -2.48
C MET A 1 -5.73 23.98 -1.81
N THR A 2 -5.21 24.25 -0.60
CA THR A 2 -4.23 23.38 0.07
C THR A 2 -4.95 22.20 0.74
N SER A 3 -4.38 21.00 0.71
CA SER A 3 -4.97 19.79 1.34
C SER A 3 -5.35 19.97 2.81
N LEU A 4 -4.56 20.73 3.57
CA LEU A 4 -4.85 21.08 4.97
C LEU A 4 -6.10 21.96 5.14
N TYR A 5 -6.43 22.81 4.15
CA TYR A 5 -7.65 23.61 4.17
C TYR A 5 -8.90 22.72 4.02
N LEU A 6 -8.84 21.72 3.13
CA LEU A 6 -9.92 20.72 2.97
C LEU A 6 -10.14 19.94 4.28
N LEU A 7 -9.07 19.54 4.96
CA LEU A 7 -9.19 18.87 6.25
C LEU A 7 -9.90 19.74 7.31
N LYS A 8 -9.61 21.05 7.32
CA LYS A 8 -10.30 21.99 8.19
C LYS A 8 -11.81 22.07 7.89
N GLU A 9 -12.18 22.10 6.60
CA GLU A 9 -13.59 22.03 6.17
C GLU A 9 -14.26 20.70 6.54
N LEU A 10 -13.52 19.60 6.52
CA LEU A 10 -13.98 18.26 6.93
C LEU A 10 -14.05 18.07 8.46
N GLY A 11 -13.78 19.12 9.26
CA GLY A 11 -13.92 19.08 10.71
C GLY A 11 -12.64 18.77 11.48
N TYR A 12 -11.47 18.72 10.83
CA TYR A 12 -10.19 18.67 11.54
C TYR A 12 -9.83 20.08 12.04
N SER A 13 -10.27 20.39 13.26
CA SER A 13 -10.09 21.69 13.91
C SER A 13 -8.63 21.99 14.25
N ASP A 14 -7.87 20.96 14.65
CA ASP A 14 -6.49 21.09 15.09
C ASP A 14 -5.52 20.47 14.07
N LEU A 15 -5.03 21.32 13.17
CA LEU A 15 -4.03 20.95 12.17
C LEU A 15 -2.61 20.91 12.74
N THR A 16 -2.38 21.37 13.98
CA THR A 16 -1.03 21.40 14.58
C THR A 16 -0.49 20.00 14.88
N GLN A 17 -1.41 19.06 15.12
CA GLN A 17 -1.13 17.64 15.30
C GLN A 17 -0.94 16.87 13.99
N LEU A 18 -1.07 17.54 12.84
CA LEU A 18 -0.84 16.95 11.53
C LEU A 18 0.57 17.27 11.03
N GLU A 19 1.14 16.32 10.32
CA GLU A 19 2.42 16.42 9.66
C GLU A 19 2.24 16.01 8.20
N GLU A 20 2.75 16.83 7.29
CA GLU A 20 2.75 16.56 5.86
C GLU A 20 4.13 16.03 5.47
N VAL A 21 4.16 14.82 4.90
CA VAL A 21 5.38 14.12 4.51
C VAL A 21 5.20 13.52 3.11
N THR A 22 6.16 13.76 2.23
CA THR A 22 6.22 13.07 0.94
C THR A 22 6.87 11.71 1.11
N HIS A 23 6.22 10.66 0.61
CA HIS A 23 6.70 9.29 0.67
C HIS A 23 6.85 8.72 -0.74
N ASN A 24 7.97 8.06 -0.99
CA ASN A 24 8.28 7.45 -2.25
C ASN A 24 7.75 6.00 -2.27
N ILE A 25 6.86 5.70 -3.22
CA ILE A 25 6.19 4.40 -3.33
C ILE A 25 6.78 3.64 -4.51
N GLY A 26 7.51 2.57 -4.20
CA GLY A 26 8.00 1.62 -5.17
C GLY A 26 7.23 0.31 -5.14
N LYS A 27 7.76 -0.68 -5.86
CA LYS A 27 7.18 -2.02 -6.00
C LYS A 27 6.92 -2.71 -4.65
N GLN A 28 7.81 -2.54 -3.67
CA GLN A 28 7.68 -3.22 -2.38
C GLN A 28 6.53 -2.64 -1.56
N GLU A 29 6.44 -1.31 -1.50
CA GLU A 29 5.39 -0.56 -0.84
C GLU A 29 4.03 -0.91 -1.47
N ILE A 30 4.00 -0.97 -2.79
CA ILE A 30 2.88 -1.42 -3.60
C ILE A 30 2.39 -2.83 -3.18
N LEU A 31 3.29 -3.80 -3.07
CA LEU A 31 2.95 -5.16 -2.66
C LEU A 31 2.47 -5.20 -1.20
N ASN A 32 3.06 -4.37 -0.33
CA ASN A 32 2.62 -4.23 1.04
C ASN A 32 1.21 -3.60 1.13
N ILE A 33 0.89 -2.60 0.31
CA ILE A 33 -0.47 -2.04 0.21
C ILE A 33 -1.45 -3.14 -0.17
N LEU A 34 -1.13 -3.94 -1.19
CA LEU A 34 -1.98 -5.04 -1.62
C LEU A 34 -2.18 -6.09 -0.52
N LYS A 35 -1.08 -6.50 0.14
CA LYS A 35 -1.11 -7.44 1.26
C LYS A 35 -1.96 -6.93 2.42
N TYR A 36 -1.72 -5.68 2.86
CA TYR A 36 -2.45 -5.12 3.98
C TYR A 36 -3.89 -4.76 3.64
N SER A 37 -4.24 -4.51 2.38
CA SER A 37 -5.64 -4.31 1.97
C SER A 37 -6.49 -5.57 2.16
N LEU A 38 -5.86 -6.75 2.10
CA LEU A 38 -6.53 -8.03 2.33
C LEU A 38 -6.48 -8.50 3.79
N THR A 39 -5.60 -7.93 4.61
CA THR A 39 -5.30 -8.47 5.95
C THR A 39 -5.42 -7.43 7.07
N SER A 40 -5.70 -6.17 6.75
CA SER A 40 -5.71 -5.06 7.71
C SER A 40 -6.77 -4.01 7.37
N HIS A 41 -7.23 -3.31 8.41
CA HIS A 41 -8.12 -2.15 8.28
C HIS A 41 -7.38 -0.83 8.02
N GLU A 42 -6.04 -0.81 8.12
CA GLU A 42 -5.22 0.40 7.94
C GLU A 42 -4.06 0.14 6.95
N PRO A 43 -4.34 -0.18 5.68
CA PRO A 43 -3.33 -0.65 4.74
C PRO A 43 -2.25 0.37 4.43
N LEU A 44 -2.62 1.64 4.24
CA LEU A 44 -1.67 2.72 3.97
C LEU A 44 -0.78 3.01 5.16
N THR A 45 -1.35 3.12 6.36
CA THR A 45 -0.60 3.32 7.62
C THR A 45 0.41 2.19 7.82
N ASN A 46 -0.01 0.93 7.62
CA ASN A 46 0.85 -0.23 7.78
C ASN A 46 1.90 -0.38 6.69
N THR A 47 1.70 0.17 5.50
CA THR A 47 2.75 0.21 4.48
C THR A 47 3.78 1.31 4.77
N ILE A 48 3.32 2.53 5.01
CA ILE A 48 4.15 3.73 4.93
C ILE A 48 4.85 4.01 6.27
N LEU A 49 4.22 3.70 7.40
CA LEU A 49 4.78 3.98 8.74
C LEU A 49 5.47 2.78 9.39
N LYS A 50 5.22 1.56 8.89
CA LYS A 50 5.77 0.32 9.47
C LYS A 50 7.12 -0.05 8.85
N SER A 51 8.05 0.88 8.78
CA SER A 51 9.44 0.58 8.47
C SER A 51 10.21 0.23 9.75
N SER A 52 10.75 -1.01 9.86
CA SER A 52 11.89 -1.40 10.74
C SER A 52 11.67 -2.24 12.02
N SER A 53 10.64 -3.09 12.18
CA SER A 53 10.71 -4.12 13.24
C SER A 53 10.11 -5.47 12.84
N GLN A 54 10.99 -6.49 12.88
CA GLN A 54 10.79 -7.94 12.72
C GLN A 54 10.55 -8.46 11.29
N ASN A 55 11.08 -9.60 10.84
CA ASN A 55 12.16 -10.51 11.25
C ASN A 55 12.42 -11.38 10.01
N LYS A 56 13.64 -11.88 9.82
CA LYS A 56 13.94 -12.91 8.82
C LYS A 56 13.26 -14.21 9.24
N ASP A 57 12.07 -14.49 8.73
CA ASP A 57 11.50 -15.83 8.83
C ASP A 57 11.59 -16.52 7.46
N ASN A 58 12.31 -17.64 7.51
CA ASN A 58 12.84 -18.46 6.43
C ASN A 58 11.81 -18.79 5.35
N LEU A 59 12.19 -18.56 4.09
CA LEU A 59 11.50 -19.04 2.89
C LEU A 59 11.83 -20.54 2.67
N PRO A 60 10.85 -21.45 2.67
CA PRO A 60 11.06 -22.80 2.20
C PRO A 60 10.82 -22.89 0.68
N ASN A 61 11.87 -23.33 -0.02
CA ASN A 61 11.91 -24.18 -1.22
C ASN A 61 10.90 -23.98 -2.39
N GLN A 62 11.50 -23.47 -3.47
CA GLN A 62 11.22 -23.61 -4.91
C GLN A 62 10.34 -24.81 -5.31
N SER A 63 9.28 -24.54 -6.08
CA SER A 63 8.66 -25.50 -6.99
C SER A 63 8.08 -24.77 -8.20
N SER A 64 8.66 -25.04 -9.36
CA SER A 64 8.35 -24.44 -10.65
C SER A 64 7.02 -24.94 -11.21
N SER A 65 6.10 -24.02 -11.52
CA SER A 65 4.97 -24.29 -12.42
C SER A 65 4.81 -23.13 -13.40
N ALA A 66 4.97 -23.45 -14.67
CA ALA A 66 5.02 -22.54 -15.80
C ALA A 66 3.67 -21.84 -16.00
N VAL A 67 3.49 -20.69 -15.35
CA VAL A 67 2.59 -19.65 -15.84
C VAL A 67 3.47 -18.63 -16.53
N ARG A 68 3.23 -18.38 -17.82
CA ARG A 68 3.86 -17.27 -18.55
C ARG A 68 3.58 -15.99 -17.78
N ALA A 69 4.54 -15.57 -16.97
CA ALA A 69 4.57 -14.23 -16.42
C ALA A 69 4.65 -13.29 -17.62
N MET A 70 3.65 -12.41 -17.78
CA MET A 70 3.88 -11.23 -18.58
C MET A 70 5.04 -10.49 -17.93
N PRO A 71 6.15 -10.25 -18.66
CA PRO A 71 7.21 -9.44 -18.11
C PRO A 71 6.69 -8.00 -18.14
N CYS A 72 6.30 -7.48 -16.98
CA CYS A 72 6.32 -6.04 -16.78
C CYS A 72 7.79 -5.65 -16.75
N THR A 73 8.33 -5.45 -17.95
CA THR A 73 9.59 -4.77 -18.18
C THR A 73 9.41 -3.29 -17.85
N SER A 74 10.53 -2.63 -17.56
CA SER A 74 10.71 -1.19 -17.29
C SER A 74 10.67 -0.81 -15.81
N ASP A 75 11.89 -0.73 -15.26
CA ASP A 75 12.44 0.32 -14.39
C ASP A 75 11.63 0.84 -13.20
N SER A 76 12.37 1.38 -12.24
CA SER A 76 11.90 1.88 -10.95
C SER A 76 10.92 3.06 -11.08
N ASN A 77 9.69 2.80 -11.50
CA ASN A 77 8.59 3.78 -11.49
C ASN A 77 8.14 3.96 -10.05
N LYS A 78 8.91 4.76 -9.33
CA LYS A 78 8.59 5.22 -8.00
C LYS A 78 7.71 6.46 -8.15
N THR A 79 6.55 6.45 -7.51
CA THR A 79 5.67 7.62 -7.45
C THR A 79 5.81 8.26 -6.08
N ASP A 80 5.87 9.58 -6.05
CA ASP A 80 5.88 10.34 -4.81
C ASP A 80 4.44 10.68 -4.42
N ILE A 81 4.01 10.18 -3.27
CA ILE A 81 2.71 10.52 -2.69
C ILE A 81 2.91 11.45 -1.50
N LYS A 82 2.02 12.42 -1.36
CA LYS A 82 2.02 13.34 -0.23
C LYS A 82 1.04 12.84 0.82
N VAL A 83 1.54 12.56 2.00
CA VAL A 83 0.78 11.96 3.10
C VAL A 83 0.64 12.98 4.22
N VAL A 84 -0.56 13.08 4.76
CA VAL A 84 -0.84 13.83 5.99
C VAL A 84 -1.11 12.81 7.10
N GLN A 85 -0.23 12.80 8.11
CA GLN A 85 -0.28 11.89 9.24
C GLN A 85 -0.55 12.63 10.55
N SER A 86 -1.21 11.94 11.49
CA SER A 86 -1.33 12.41 12.87
C SER A 86 -0.06 12.11 13.66
N LYS A 87 0.57 13.16 14.21
CA LYS A 87 1.75 13.06 15.08
C LYS A 87 1.47 12.25 16.35
N SER A 88 0.28 12.44 16.93
CA SER A 88 -0.12 11.81 18.18
C SER A 88 -0.52 10.34 18.00
N GLN A 89 -1.30 10.04 16.96
CA GLN A 89 -1.82 8.69 16.73
C GLN A 89 -0.90 7.81 15.87
N LYS A 90 0.11 8.40 15.20
CA LYS A 90 0.95 7.72 14.20
C LYS A 90 0.13 6.99 13.15
N LYS A 91 -0.86 7.70 12.58
CA LYS A 91 -1.79 7.19 11.57
C LYS A 91 -1.90 8.14 10.41
N ILE A 92 -2.11 7.59 9.21
CA ILE A 92 -2.40 8.38 8.02
C ILE A 92 -3.86 8.83 8.04
N ILE A 93 -4.08 10.13 7.86
CA ILE A 93 -5.41 10.75 7.82
C ILE A 93 -5.82 11.01 6.38
N PHE A 94 -4.89 11.46 5.56
CA PHE A 94 -5.15 11.85 4.18
C PHE A 94 -3.92 11.62 3.31
N THR A 95 -4.15 11.30 2.04
CA THR A 95 -3.09 11.14 1.04
C THR A 95 -3.50 11.85 -0.23
N GLU A 96 -2.59 12.67 -0.75
CA GLU A 96 -2.63 13.28 -2.07
C GLU A 96 -1.66 12.52 -2.97
N ALA A 97 -2.15 11.99 -4.08
CA ALA A 97 -1.38 11.18 -5.00
C ALA A 97 -1.71 11.55 -6.44
N ASP A 98 -0.79 11.23 -7.35
CA ASP A 98 -1.00 11.42 -8.78
C ASP A 98 -2.00 10.38 -9.36
N GLY A 99 -2.42 10.62 -10.60
CA GLY A 99 -3.33 9.72 -11.29
C GLY A 99 -2.73 8.33 -11.56
N GLU A 100 -1.41 8.23 -11.66
CA GLU A 100 -0.72 6.96 -11.90
C GLU A 100 -0.82 6.03 -10.68
N PHE A 101 -0.62 6.57 -9.47
CA PHE A 101 -0.83 5.86 -8.22
C PHE A 101 -2.28 5.39 -8.07
N VAL A 102 -3.27 6.23 -8.41
CA VAL A 102 -4.68 5.85 -8.35
C VAL A 102 -5.01 4.73 -9.35
N ASN A 103 -4.52 4.85 -10.59
CA ASN A 103 -4.66 3.80 -11.60
C ASN A 103 -4.01 2.48 -11.15
N PHE A 104 -2.89 2.57 -10.45
CA PHE A 104 -2.23 1.41 -9.87
C PHE A 104 -3.12 0.71 -8.84
N ILE A 105 -3.74 1.44 -7.90
CA ILE A 105 -4.69 0.86 -6.95
C ILE A 105 -5.91 0.24 -7.67
N PHE A 106 -6.45 0.91 -8.68
CA PHE A 106 -7.57 0.36 -9.46
C PHE A 106 -7.21 -0.89 -10.25
N SER A 107 -5.96 -1.02 -10.69
CA SER A 107 -5.49 -2.24 -11.37
C SER A 107 -5.65 -3.48 -10.48
N PHE A 108 -5.48 -3.35 -9.16
CA PHE A 108 -5.72 -4.45 -8.22
C PHE A 108 -7.17 -4.93 -8.23
N LEU A 109 -8.12 -4.00 -8.37
CA LEU A 109 -9.55 -4.33 -8.39
C LEU A 109 -9.97 -5.05 -9.69
N THR A 110 -9.16 -4.92 -10.75
CA THR A 110 -9.39 -5.65 -12.01
C THR A 110 -8.87 -7.09 -11.96
N MET A 111 -8.00 -7.42 -11.00
CA MET A 111 -7.44 -8.75 -10.87
C MET A 111 -8.41 -9.66 -10.10
N PRO A 112 -8.65 -10.90 -10.56
CA PRO A 112 -9.37 -11.88 -9.77
C PRO A 112 -8.67 -12.09 -8.42
N LEU A 113 -9.43 -12.17 -7.33
CA LEU A 113 -8.86 -12.32 -5.98
C LEU A 113 -7.94 -13.55 -5.87
N GLY A 114 -8.29 -14.65 -6.54
CA GLY A 114 -7.43 -15.84 -6.62
C GLY A 114 -6.07 -15.59 -7.27
N SER A 115 -5.99 -14.66 -8.23
CA SER A 115 -4.72 -14.24 -8.83
C SER A 115 -3.89 -13.39 -7.86
N ILE A 116 -4.54 -12.49 -7.10
CA ILE A 116 -3.88 -11.66 -6.10
C ILE A 116 -3.27 -12.52 -4.98
N VAL A 117 -4.04 -13.47 -4.45
CA VAL A 117 -3.58 -14.40 -3.41
C VAL A 117 -2.38 -15.21 -3.89
N LYS A 118 -2.40 -15.63 -5.16
CA LYS A 118 -1.26 -16.34 -5.78
C LYS A 118 -0.02 -15.45 -5.92
N VAL A 119 -0.18 -14.17 -6.27
CA VAL A 119 0.93 -13.21 -6.40
C VAL A 119 1.55 -12.85 -5.05
N LEU A 120 0.74 -12.81 -3.98
CA LEU A 120 1.21 -12.51 -2.63
C LEU A 120 1.90 -13.68 -1.92
N GLU A 121 2.02 -14.84 -2.58
CA GLU A 121 2.63 -16.08 -2.08
C GLU A 121 2.22 -16.39 -0.62
N ALA A 122 0.93 -16.18 -0.34
CA ALA A 122 0.34 -16.51 0.94
C ALA A 122 0.17 -18.03 1.01
N ASN A 123 1.08 -18.70 1.71
CA ASN A 123 0.94 -20.10 2.07
C ASN A 123 -0.38 -20.32 2.84
N SER A 124 -1.34 -21.00 2.19
CA SER A 124 -2.66 -21.43 2.71
C SER A 124 -3.64 -20.28 3.01
N PHE A 125 -4.94 -20.33 2.69
CA PHE A 125 -5.87 -21.44 2.46
C PHE A 125 -7.02 -20.90 1.59
N ALA A 126 -7.27 -21.50 0.43
CA ALA A 126 -8.52 -21.29 -0.30
C ALA A 126 -9.61 -22.14 0.39
N GLY A 127 -10.25 -21.59 1.42
CA GLY A 127 -11.49 -22.15 1.99
C GLY A 127 -12.69 -21.49 1.32
N CYS A 128 -13.61 -22.28 0.79
CA CYS A 128 -14.79 -21.83 0.05
C CYS A 128 -15.72 -20.90 0.87
N VAL A 129 -16.54 -20.13 0.13
CA VAL A 129 -17.86 -19.61 0.57
C VAL A 129 -18.93 -20.54 0.04
#